data_AF-A0A935MW34-F1
#
_entry.id   AF-A0A935MW34-F1
#
_cell.length_a   1.000
_cell.length_b   1.000
_cell.length_c   1.000
_cell.angle_alpha   90.00
_cell.angle_beta   90.00
_cell.angle_gamma   90.00
#
_symmetry.space_group_name_H-M   'P 1'
#
loop_
_entity.id
_entity.type
_entity.pdbx_description
1 polymer ?
#
loop_
_entity_poly.entity_id
_entity_poly.type
_entity_poly.pdbx_seq_one_letter_code
_entity_poly.pdbx_strand_id
1 'polypeptide(L)'
;MKEKTEQYAWYYCEKYLWTKINCMNNMKKLSFLLILILGFQFVASGQTLDDKLKEIDAYANTVMDTWRGPGMAIAIVKDDNVVMAKGYGVRELGKPDKVDENTIFEIASNSKAFTTASLAILVDEKKLNWNDKVSKYLPDFQMYDPWVTSELTIRDLVSHRVGLDTFSGDLLWFNTTYTADDMLKRVRYLKPVSSFRTRYGYQNLMFVAAGKIVEKVSGKPWPVFVKERIMDQIGMTRSVTSINALPDNVARPHNESGGALRVLPQIKGANYEGAYGAVGVNASVADLSRWIRLQLGRGTFEGKRYFRVNNPTKCGSQI
;
A
#
# COMPACT_ATOMS: atom_id res chain seq x y z
N MET A 1 -12.18 14.55 96.69
CA MET A 1 -11.40 14.15 95.49
C MET A 1 -11.76 12.72 95.05
N LYS A 2 -13.02 12.46 94.66
CA LYS A 2 -13.42 11.20 94.00
C LYS A 2 -14.44 11.40 92.86
N GLU A 3 -15.19 12.51 92.84
CA GLU A 3 -16.16 12.78 91.76
C GLU A 3 -15.59 13.35 90.45
N LYS A 4 -14.39 13.94 90.44
CA LYS A 4 -13.83 14.54 89.21
C LYS A 4 -13.04 13.58 88.32
N THR A 5 -12.79 12.34 88.76
CA THR A 5 -11.98 11.36 88.01
C THR A 5 -12.84 10.41 87.18
N GLU A 6 -14.07 10.10 87.63
CA GLU A 6 -15.00 9.22 86.89
C GLU A 6 -15.60 9.89 85.65
N GLN A 7 -15.85 11.20 85.71
CA GLN A 7 -16.44 11.95 84.59
C GLN A 7 -15.49 12.06 83.38
N TYR A 8 -14.18 12.07 83.61
CA TYR A 8 -13.18 12.07 82.53
C TYR A 8 -12.99 10.69 81.91
N ALA A 9 -13.04 9.61 82.70
CA ALA A 9 -12.91 8.25 82.18
C ALA A 9 -14.08 7.87 81.24
N TRP A 10 -15.30 8.30 81.57
CA TRP A 10 -16.48 8.05 80.74
C TRP A 10 -16.41 8.81 79.39
N TYR A 11 -15.99 10.07 79.42
CA TYR A 11 -15.87 10.91 78.21
C TYR A 11 -14.85 10.35 77.19
N TYR A 12 -13.71 9.81 77.66
CA TYR A 12 -12.72 9.21 76.77
C TYR A 12 -13.12 7.82 76.26
N CYS A 13 -13.81 7.02 77.06
CA CYS A 13 -14.26 5.68 76.65
C CYS A 13 -15.38 5.76 75.59
N GLU A 14 -16.33 6.67 75.77
CA GLU A 14 -17.43 6.90 74.82
C GLU A 14 -16.92 7.43 73.48
N LYS A 15 -15.97 8.39 73.51
CA LYS A 15 -15.35 8.92 72.31
C LYS A 15 -14.57 7.83 71.55
N TYR A 16 -13.83 6.97 72.25
CA TYR A 16 -13.05 5.89 71.61
C TYR A 16 -13.93 4.78 70.99
N LEU A 17 -15.04 4.44 71.64
CA LEU A 17 -16.03 3.49 71.12
C LEU A 17 -16.79 4.05 69.91
N TRP A 18 -17.16 5.33 69.93
CA TRP A 18 -17.81 6.01 68.79
C TRP A 18 -16.89 6.08 67.56
N THR A 19 -15.59 6.36 67.74
CA THR A 19 -14.64 6.39 66.61
C THR A 19 -14.44 5.00 65.99
N LYS A 20 -14.37 3.93 66.80
CA LYS A 20 -14.22 2.56 66.29
C LYS A 20 -15.45 2.05 65.53
N ILE A 21 -16.66 2.34 66.02
CA ILE A 21 -17.91 1.91 65.38
C ILE A 21 -18.11 2.63 64.03
N ASN A 22 -17.81 3.92 63.96
CA ASN A 22 -17.87 4.67 62.69
C ASN A 22 -16.80 4.23 61.69
N CYS A 23 -15.60 3.86 62.15
CA CYS A 23 -14.55 3.34 61.28
C CYS A 23 -14.95 1.99 60.65
N MET A 24 -15.56 1.08 61.42
CA MET A 24 -16.03 -0.21 60.91
C MET A 24 -17.21 -0.08 59.94
N ASN A 25 -18.15 0.85 60.18
CA ASN A 25 -19.26 1.11 59.25
C ASN A 25 -18.79 1.80 57.95
N ASN A 26 -17.78 2.67 58.03
CA ASN A 26 -17.17 3.28 56.85
C ASN A 26 -16.35 2.29 56.04
N MET A 27 -15.65 1.33 56.66
CA MET A 27 -14.94 0.27 55.93
C MET A 27 -15.89 -0.69 55.21
N LYS A 28 -17.04 -1.05 55.80
CA LYS A 28 -18.06 -1.87 55.11
C LYS A 28 -18.68 -1.14 53.91
N LYS A 29 -18.92 0.18 54.02
CA LYS A 29 -19.38 1.01 52.90
C LYS A 29 -18.30 1.17 51.81
N LEU A 30 -17.02 1.26 52.19
CA LEU A 30 -15.91 1.32 51.25
C LEU A 30 -15.73 0.01 50.47
N SER A 31 -15.88 -1.15 51.12
CA SER A 31 -15.82 -2.46 50.47
C SER A 31 -16.99 -2.71 49.52
N PHE A 32 -18.20 -2.23 49.84
CA PHE A 32 -19.36 -2.32 48.95
C PHE A 32 -19.24 -1.40 47.72
N LEU A 33 -18.64 -0.21 47.89
CA LEU A 33 -18.36 0.72 46.80
C LEU A 33 -17.26 0.18 45.86
N LEU A 34 -16.23 -0.49 46.40
CA LEU A 34 -15.18 -1.13 45.59
C LEU A 34 -15.70 -2.31 44.77
N ILE A 35 -16.65 -3.10 45.28
CA ILE A 35 -17.29 -4.19 44.54
C ILE A 35 -18.23 -3.65 43.45
N LEU A 36 -18.90 -2.51 43.67
CA LEU A 36 -19.72 -1.83 42.65
C LEU A 36 -18.87 -1.19 41.55
N ILE A 37 -17.67 -0.69 41.88
CA ILE A 37 -16.71 -0.14 40.91
C ILE A 37 -15.98 -1.27 40.15
N LEU A 38 -15.75 -2.43 40.78
CA LEU A 38 -15.25 -3.63 40.10
C LEU A 38 -16.32 -4.36 39.27
N GLY A 39 -17.62 -4.20 39.58
CA GLY A 39 -18.72 -4.70 38.76
C GLY A 39 -18.98 -3.88 37.48
N PHE A 40 -18.42 -2.68 37.41
CA PHE A 40 -18.40 -1.80 36.23
C PHE A 40 -17.05 -1.88 35.48
N GLN A 41 -16.39 -3.04 35.51
CA GLN A 41 -15.38 -3.34 34.49
C GLN A 41 -16.08 -3.39 33.14
N PHE A 42 -16.08 -2.23 32.47
CA PHE A 42 -16.04 -2.05 31.03
C PHE A 42 -16.33 -3.33 30.25
N VAL A 43 -17.62 -3.62 30.03
CA VAL A 43 -18.00 -4.15 28.72
C VAL A 43 -17.85 -2.98 27.76
N ALA A 44 -16.60 -2.61 27.46
CA ALA A 44 -16.30 -1.94 26.24
C ALA A 44 -16.65 -2.95 25.15
N SER A 45 -17.91 -2.94 24.69
CA SER A 45 -18.28 -3.53 23.40
C SER A 45 -17.61 -2.68 22.33
N GLY A 46 -16.28 -2.72 22.27
CA GLY A 46 -15.57 -2.36 21.06
C GLY A 46 -16.05 -3.31 19.99
N GLN A 47 -16.45 -2.78 18.83
CA GLN A 47 -16.79 -3.60 17.66
C GLN A 47 -15.74 -4.69 17.49
N THR A 48 -16.20 -5.94 17.42
CA THR A 48 -15.31 -7.05 17.11
C THR A 48 -14.74 -6.86 15.70
N LEU A 49 -13.65 -7.58 15.37
CA LEU A 49 -13.15 -7.57 14.00
C LEU A 49 -14.27 -7.97 13.02
N ASP A 50 -15.06 -8.99 13.37
CA ASP A 50 -16.16 -9.48 12.55
C ASP A 50 -17.23 -8.40 12.33
N ASP A 51 -17.56 -7.60 13.36
CA ASP A 51 -18.51 -6.49 13.22
C ASP A 51 -17.98 -5.43 12.24
N LYS A 52 -16.70 -5.07 12.33
CA LYS A 52 -16.07 -4.13 11.39
C LYS A 52 -16.02 -4.66 9.97
N LEU A 53 -15.75 -5.96 9.80
CA LEU A 53 -15.72 -6.59 8.48
C LEU A 53 -17.12 -6.61 7.86
N LYS A 54 -18.17 -6.88 8.64
CA LYS A 54 -19.58 -6.78 8.18
C LYS A 54 -19.94 -5.34 7.79
N GLU A 55 -19.48 -4.34 8.54
CA GLU A 55 -19.69 -2.93 8.19
C GLU A 55 -19.01 -2.57 6.86
N ILE A 56 -17.76 -3.00 6.64
CA ILE A 56 -17.07 -2.79 5.36
C ILE A 56 -17.79 -3.52 4.23
N ASP A 57 -18.25 -4.75 4.46
CA ASP A 57 -18.98 -5.54 3.47
C ASP A 57 -20.29 -4.86 3.05
N ALA A 58 -21.04 -4.33 4.03
CA ALA A 58 -22.26 -3.57 3.76
C ALA A 58 -21.98 -2.26 3.02
N TYR A 59 -20.90 -1.57 3.40
CA TYR A 59 -20.51 -0.29 2.79
C TYR A 59 -19.99 -0.43 1.35
N ALA A 60 -19.47 -1.60 0.98
CA ALA A 60 -18.97 -1.86 -0.38
C ALA A 60 -20.03 -1.61 -1.47
N ASN A 61 -21.30 -1.95 -1.21
CA ASN A 61 -22.40 -1.65 -2.14
C ASN A 61 -22.64 -0.15 -2.26
N THR A 62 -22.59 0.59 -1.14
CA THR A 62 -22.70 2.06 -1.16
C THR A 62 -21.59 2.70 -1.99
N VAL A 63 -20.36 2.19 -1.90
CA VAL A 63 -19.24 2.64 -2.73
C VAL A 63 -19.51 2.35 -4.21
N MET A 64 -19.92 1.14 -4.57
CA MET A 64 -20.25 0.81 -5.96
C MET A 64 -21.34 1.72 -6.52
N ASP A 65 -22.41 1.97 -5.77
CA ASP A 65 -23.52 2.84 -6.19
C ASP A 65 -23.06 4.30 -6.35
N THR A 66 -22.27 4.79 -5.39
CA THR A 66 -21.75 6.18 -5.39
C THR A 66 -20.85 6.45 -6.59
N TRP A 67 -19.94 5.52 -6.88
CA TRP A 67 -18.97 5.65 -7.98
C TRP A 67 -19.49 5.07 -9.30
N ARG A 68 -20.73 4.56 -9.31
CA ARG A 68 -21.33 3.83 -10.44
C ARG A 68 -20.40 2.73 -10.96
N GLY A 69 -19.65 2.10 -10.06
CA GLY A 69 -18.69 1.07 -10.40
C GLY A 69 -19.41 -0.24 -10.75
N PRO A 70 -19.15 -0.86 -11.91
CA PRO A 70 -19.84 -2.09 -12.30
C PRO A 70 -19.42 -3.29 -11.45
N GLY A 71 -18.19 -3.28 -10.93
CA GLY A 71 -17.70 -4.28 -10.00
C GLY A 71 -16.42 -3.83 -9.29
N MET A 72 -16.14 -4.48 -8.17
CA MET A 72 -15.03 -4.17 -7.28
C MET A 72 -14.60 -5.43 -6.55
N ALA A 73 -13.33 -5.53 -6.15
CA ALA A 73 -12.87 -6.56 -5.22
C ALA A 73 -12.08 -5.91 -4.08
N ILE A 74 -12.22 -6.46 -2.87
CA ILE A 74 -11.59 -5.98 -1.65
C ILE A 74 -10.85 -7.14 -0.98
N ALA A 75 -9.62 -6.91 -0.52
CA ALA A 75 -8.96 -7.77 0.45
C ALA A 75 -8.43 -6.94 1.62
N ILE A 76 -8.50 -7.50 2.84
CA ILE A 76 -8.01 -6.88 4.07
C ILE A 76 -7.02 -7.82 4.73
N VAL A 77 -5.83 -7.28 5.02
CA VAL A 77 -4.77 -7.99 5.73
C VAL A 77 -4.58 -7.35 7.10
N LYS A 78 -4.62 -8.16 8.15
CA LYS A 78 -4.35 -7.76 9.54
C LYS A 78 -3.42 -8.78 10.19
N ASP A 79 -2.32 -8.30 10.77
CA ASP A 79 -1.35 -9.15 11.48
C ASP A 79 -0.89 -10.37 10.67
N ASP A 80 -0.48 -10.14 9.41
CA ASP A 80 -0.10 -11.16 8.42
C ASP A 80 -1.21 -12.17 8.02
N ASN A 81 -2.46 -11.93 8.43
CA ASN A 81 -3.61 -12.76 8.06
C ASN A 81 -4.54 -12.03 7.10
N VAL A 82 -5.01 -12.72 6.06
CA VAL A 82 -6.07 -12.23 5.20
C VAL A 82 -7.39 -12.46 5.92
N VAL A 83 -8.00 -11.39 6.43
CA VAL A 83 -9.25 -11.45 7.22
C VAL A 83 -10.49 -11.24 6.36
N MET A 84 -10.32 -10.78 5.12
CA MET A 84 -11.37 -10.64 4.13
C MET A 84 -10.76 -10.67 2.72
N ALA A 85 -11.42 -11.34 1.78
CA ALA A 85 -11.17 -11.26 0.34
C ALA A 85 -12.50 -11.53 -0.37
N LYS A 86 -13.06 -10.53 -1.06
CA LYS A 86 -14.41 -10.62 -1.62
C LYS A 86 -14.56 -9.75 -2.87
N GLY A 87 -15.33 -10.25 -3.83
CA GLY A 87 -15.76 -9.51 -5.02
C GLY A 87 -17.20 -9.03 -4.93
N TYR A 88 -17.50 -7.99 -5.69
CA TYR A 88 -18.78 -7.29 -5.73
C TYR A 88 -19.13 -6.89 -7.17
N GLY A 89 -20.41 -6.94 -7.52
CA GLY A 89 -20.89 -6.51 -8.84
C GLY A 89 -20.54 -7.50 -9.96
N VAL A 90 -20.31 -6.98 -11.16
CA VAL A 90 -20.06 -7.73 -12.40
C VAL A 90 -18.75 -7.32 -13.06
N ARG A 91 -18.13 -8.26 -13.78
CA ARG A 91 -16.87 -8.04 -14.52
C ARG A 91 -17.05 -7.10 -15.71
N GLU A 92 -18.26 -7.10 -16.28
CA GLU A 92 -18.60 -6.29 -17.44
C GLU A 92 -20.07 -5.85 -17.32
N LEU A 93 -20.30 -4.53 -17.38
CA LEU A 93 -21.64 -3.95 -17.41
C LEU A 93 -22.50 -4.63 -18.50
N GLY A 94 -23.69 -5.10 -18.10
CA GLY A 94 -24.63 -5.78 -19.00
C GLY A 94 -24.41 -7.30 -19.13
N LYS A 95 -23.39 -7.88 -18.48
CA LYS A 95 -23.15 -9.33 -18.45
C LYS A 95 -23.36 -9.92 -17.06
N PRO A 96 -23.71 -11.21 -16.94
CA PRO A 96 -24.05 -11.83 -15.65
C PRO A 96 -22.82 -12.18 -14.80
N ASP A 97 -21.65 -12.25 -15.43
CA ASP A 97 -20.39 -12.67 -14.83
C ASP A 97 -19.98 -11.80 -13.63
N LYS A 98 -19.88 -12.42 -12.45
CA LYS A 98 -19.58 -11.74 -11.19
C LYS A 98 -18.09 -11.51 -10.99
N VAL A 99 -17.77 -10.43 -10.28
CA VAL A 99 -16.44 -10.25 -9.69
C VAL A 99 -16.34 -11.10 -8.43
N ASP A 100 -15.23 -11.79 -8.28
CA ASP A 100 -14.81 -12.53 -7.09
C ASP A 100 -13.39 -12.07 -6.65
N GLU A 101 -12.85 -12.67 -5.60
CA GLU A 101 -11.51 -12.38 -5.08
C GLU A 101 -10.37 -12.75 -6.05
N ASN A 102 -10.66 -13.59 -7.05
CA ASN A 102 -9.71 -14.10 -8.05
C ASN A 102 -9.80 -13.38 -9.40
N THR A 103 -10.74 -12.44 -9.53
CA THR A 103 -10.94 -11.63 -10.73
C THR A 103 -9.73 -10.74 -10.95
N ILE A 104 -9.14 -10.81 -12.14
CA ILE A 104 -7.99 -9.99 -12.52
C ILE A 104 -8.46 -8.60 -12.94
N PHE A 105 -7.80 -7.60 -12.37
CA PHE A 105 -7.89 -6.19 -12.78
C PHE A 105 -6.55 -5.72 -13.31
N GLU A 106 -6.57 -4.81 -14.29
CA GLU A 106 -5.40 -4.03 -14.65
C GLU A 106 -5.16 -3.01 -13.52
N ILE A 107 -4.10 -3.19 -12.72
CA ILE A 107 -3.91 -2.39 -11.49
C ILE A 107 -3.11 -1.09 -11.74
N ALA A 108 -2.81 -0.82 -13.02
CA ALA A 108 -2.14 0.37 -13.50
C ALA A 108 -0.92 0.74 -12.63
N SER A 109 -0.91 1.96 -12.10
CA SER A 109 0.21 2.54 -11.36
C SER A 109 0.65 1.80 -10.10
N ASN A 110 -0.15 0.86 -9.57
CA ASN A 110 0.30 -0.03 -8.50
C ASN A 110 1.52 -0.89 -8.93
N SER A 111 1.71 -1.07 -10.24
CA SER A 111 2.89 -1.72 -10.83
C SER A 111 4.22 -1.09 -10.40
N LYS A 112 4.23 0.21 -10.11
CA LYS A 112 5.43 0.95 -9.68
C LYS A 112 6.05 0.40 -8.41
N ALA A 113 5.21 -0.12 -7.50
CA ALA A 113 5.69 -0.74 -6.27
C ALA A 113 6.51 -2.02 -6.55
N PHE A 114 6.13 -2.80 -7.57
CA PHE A 114 6.87 -3.97 -8.03
C PHE A 114 8.20 -3.58 -8.69
N THR A 115 8.23 -2.48 -9.44
CA THR A 115 9.47 -1.92 -10.01
C THR A 115 10.45 -1.48 -8.93
N THR A 116 9.97 -0.73 -7.94
CA THR A 116 10.82 -0.30 -6.81
C THR A 116 11.32 -1.48 -6.00
N ALA A 117 10.48 -2.49 -5.74
CA ALA A 117 10.91 -3.71 -5.06
C ALA A 117 11.94 -4.50 -5.87
N SER A 118 11.80 -4.54 -7.21
CA SER A 118 12.79 -5.19 -8.08
C SER A 118 14.16 -4.51 -7.97
N LEU A 119 14.19 -3.17 -7.94
CA LEU A 119 15.42 -2.42 -7.65
C LEU A 119 15.94 -2.70 -6.23
N ALA A 120 15.07 -2.78 -5.23
CA ALA A 120 15.46 -3.07 -3.84
C ALA A 120 16.12 -4.46 -3.72
N ILE A 121 15.57 -5.47 -4.40
CA ILE A 121 16.18 -6.82 -4.48
C ILE A 121 17.59 -6.73 -5.05
N LEU A 122 17.78 -5.99 -6.15
CA LEU A 122 19.09 -5.82 -6.79
C LEU A 122 20.08 -5.00 -5.93
N VAL A 123 19.59 -4.05 -5.12
CA VAL A 123 20.39 -3.32 -4.12
C VAL A 123 20.89 -4.26 -3.04
N ASP A 124 20.01 -5.10 -2.50
CA ASP A 124 20.38 -6.06 -1.46
C ASP A 124 21.37 -7.12 -1.97
N GLU A 125 21.25 -7.50 -3.24
CA GLU A 125 22.23 -8.33 -3.96
C GLU A 125 23.53 -7.58 -4.29
N LYS A 126 23.64 -6.30 -3.94
CA LYS A 126 24.80 -5.42 -4.22
C LYS A 126 25.11 -5.25 -5.71
N LYS A 127 24.13 -5.47 -6.59
CA LYS A 127 24.30 -5.32 -8.05
C LYS A 127 24.13 -3.87 -8.52
N LEU A 128 23.45 -3.05 -7.73
CA LEU A 128 23.31 -1.61 -7.95
C LEU A 128 23.17 -0.88 -6.61
N ASN A 129 23.34 0.43 -6.60
CA ASN A 129 23.04 1.28 -5.45
C ASN A 129 21.99 2.33 -5.79
N TRP A 130 21.17 2.72 -4.81
CA TRP A 130 20.17 3.79 -4.99
C TRP A 130 20.76 5.12 -5.47
N ASN A 131 22.02 5.39 -5.11
CA ASN A 131 22.72 6.63 -5.48
C ASN A 131 23.58 6.48 -6.74
N ASP A 132 23.58 5.31 -7.39
CA ASP A 132 24.25 5.16 -8.68
C ASP A 132 23.58 6.08 -9.71
N LYS A 133 24.42 6.66 -10.59
CA LYS A 133 23.93 7.49 -11.70
C LYS A 133 23.16 6.64 -12.70
N VAL A 134 22.06 7.17 -13.24
CA VAL A 134 21.27 6.47 -14.27
C VAL A 134 22.10 6.21 -15.53
N SER A 135 22.96 7.17 -15.91
CA SER A 135 23.85 7.07 -17.06
C SER A 135 24.83 5.90 -17.01
N LYS A 136 25.15 5.38 -15.82
CA LYS A 136 25.95 4.16 -15.64
C LYS A 136 25.28 2.93 -16.27
N TYR A 137 23.95 2.88 -16.25
CA TYR A 137 23.16 1.74 -16.71
C TYR A 137 22.49 2.01 -18.06
N LEU A 138 22.07 3.26 -18.28
CA LEU A 138 21.39 3.73 -19.49
C LEU A 138 22.16 4.94 -20.06
N PRO A 139 23.29 4.73 -20.76
CA PRO A 139 24.17 5.82 -21.21
C PRO A 139 23.50 6.76 -22.23
N ASP A 140 22.53 6.28 -23.00
CA ASP A 140 21.79 7.07 -23.98
C ASP A 140 20.59 7.81 -23.38
N PHE A 141 20.28 7.60 -22.09
CA PHE A 141 19.17 8.27 -21.43
C PHE A 141 19.55 9.72 -21.09
N GLN A 142 18.72 10.66 -21.53
CA GLN A 142 18.95 12.10 -21.35
C GLN A 142 17.70 12.79 -20.82
N MET A 143 17.91 13.64 -19.82
CA MET A 143 16.96 14.65 -19.39
C MET A 143 17.13 15.91 -20.24
N TYR A 144 16.19 16.84 -20.15
CA TYR A 144 16.28 18.12 -20.87
C TYR A 144 17.54 18.92 -20.52
N ASP A 145 17.92 18.93 -19.24
CA ASP A 145 19.14 19.58 -18.75
C ASP A 145 20.31 18.56 -18.70
N PRO A 146 21.46 18.84 -19.35
CA PRO A 146 22.64 17.99 -19.29
C PRO A 146 23.18 17.75 -17.88
N TRP A 147 23.10 18.74 -16.99
CA TRP A 147 23.53 18.60 -15.60
C TRP A 147 22.60 17.66 -14.84
N VAL A 148 21.29 17.77 -15.04
CA VAL A 148 20.34 16.80 -14.45
C VAL A 148 20.60 15.41 -15.01
N THR A 149 20.92 15.28 -16.30
CA THR A 149 21.30 13.99 -16.91
C THR A 149 22.50 13.35 -16.22
N SER A 150 23.57 14.11 -15.94
CA SER A 150 24.75 13.59 -15.25
C SER A 150 24.50 13.28 -13.77
N GLU A 151 23.59 14.03 -13.14
CA GLU A 151 23.36 13.94 -11.69
C GLU A 151 22.25 12.99 -11.27
N LEU A 152 21.36 12.62 -12.19
CA LEU A 152 20.20 11.77 -11.93
C LEU A 152 20.61 10.41 -11.37
N THR A 153 20.03 10.05 -10.23
CA THR A 153 20.26 8.76 -9.57
C THR A 153 19.07 7.82 -9.71
N ILE A 154 19.28 6.52 -9.45
CA ILE A 154 18.21 5.52 -9.43
C ILE A 154 17.11 5.92 -8.41
N ARG A 155 17.49 6.47 -7.26
CA ARG A 155 16.54 7.00 -6.27
C ARG A 155 15.65 8.10 -6.84
N ASP A 156 16.20 8.98 -7.65
CA ASP A 156 15.45 10.09 -8.24
C ASP A 156 14.36 9.59 -9.19
N LEU A 157 14.62 8.51 -9.94
CA LEU A 157 13.63 7.89 -10.84
C LEU A 157 12.37 7.45 -10.09
N VAL A 158 12.54 6.85 -8.92
CA VAL A 158 11.44 6.24 -8.14
C VAL A 158 10.91 7.14 -7.02
N SER A 159 11.27 8.43 -7.01
CA SER A 159 10.83 9.40 -5.99
C SER A 159 10.18 10.65 -6.56
N HIS A 160 9.88 10.68 -7.87
CA HIS A 160 9.05 11.73 -8.49
C HIS A 160 9.59 13.15 -8.32
N ARG A 161 10.92 13.33 -8.34
CA ARG A 161 11.57 14.62 -8.02
C ARG A 161 12.55 15.10 -9.09
N VAL A 162 12.28 14.78 -10.35
CA VAL A 162 13.18 15.03 -11.49
C VAL A 162 12.98 16.40 -12.15
N GLY A 163 12.10 17.25 -11.60
CA GLY A 163 11.83 18.61 -12.10
C GLY A 163 10.73 18.71 -13.16
N LEU A 164 10.15 17.58 -13.56
CA LEU A 164 9.03 17.51 -14.52
C LEU A 164 7.68 17.67 -13.81
N ASP A 165 6.69 18.20 -14.51
CA ASP A 165 5.32 18.28 -13.99
C ASP A 165 4.67 16.90 -13.96
N THR A 166 3.63 16.75 -13.15
CA THR A 166 2.83 15.52 -13.11
C THR A 166 2.34 15.15 -14.50
N PHE A 167 2.58 13.90 -14.89
CA PHE A 167 2.20 13.31 -16.18
C PHE A 167 2.95 13.88 -17.41
N SER A 168 4.12 14.50 -17.21
CA SER A 168 4.96 14.97 -18.32
C SER A 168 5.42 13.82 -19.23
N GLY A 169 5.03 13.87 -20.50
CA GLY A 169 5.34 12.81 -21.47
C GLY A 169 4.58 11.50 -21.22
N ASP A 170 3.54 11.54 -20.39
CA ASP A 170 2.65 10.40 -20.23
C ASP A 170 1.94 10.05 -21.53
N LEU A 171 1.43 8.82 -21.56
CA LEU A 171 0.64 8.27 -22.65
C LEU A 171 1.36 8.16 -24.00
N LEU A 172 2.68 8.37 -24.06
CA LEU A 172 3.48 8.12 -25.26
C LEU A 172 3.34 6.68 -25.79
N TRP A 173 2.90 5.74 -24.95
CA TRP A 173 2.61 4.36 -25.31
C TRP A 173 1.18 4.14 -25.83
N PHE A 174 0.25 5.07 -25.63
CA PHE A 174 -1.13 4.92 -26.10
C PHE A 174 -1.20 5.19 -27.60
N ASN A 175 -1.75 4.22 -28.35
CA ASN A 175 -1.95 4.31 -29.80
C ASN A 175 -0.67 4.63 -30.60
N THR A 176 0.49 4.18 -30.11
CA THR A 176 1.78 4.28 -30.81
C THR A 176 2.47 2.91 -30.83
N THR A 177 3.51 2.78 -31.66
CA THR A 177 4.41 1.62 -31.69
C THR A 177 5.73 1.88 -30.97
N TYR A 178 5.81 2.91 -30.11
CA TYR A 178 7.03 3.29 -29.43
C TYR A 178 7.49 2.26 -28.41
N THR A 179 8.69 1.73 -28.60
CA THR A 179 9.34 0.91 -27.57
C THR A 179 9.62 1.74 -26.30
N ALA A 180 9.96 1.07 -25.20
CA ALA A 180 10.45 1.76 -24.00
C ALA A 180 11.60 2.72 -24.34
N ASP A 181 12.54 2.29 -25.18
CA ASP A 181 13.69 3.10 -25.57
C ASP A 181 13.29 4.31 -26.44
N ASP A 182 12.28 4.16 -27.31
CA ASP A 182 11.72 5.29 -28.08
C ASP A 182 11.10 6.36 -27.18
N MET A 183 10.37 5.93 -26.15
CA MET A 183 9.78 6.86 -25.17
C MET A 183 10.85 7.54 -24.33
N LEU A 184 11.84 6.77 -23.84
CA LEU A 184 12.92 7.30 -23.01
C LEU A 184 13.80 8.29 -23.78
N LYS A 185 14.07 8.07 -25.07
CA LYS A 185 14.78 9.05 -25.93
C LYS A 185 14.06 10.39 -26.04
N ARG A 186 12.73 10.41 -25.88
CA ARG A 186 11.91 11.63 -25.99
C ARG A 186 11.86 12.44 -24.68
N VAL A 187 12.27 11.86 -23.55
CA VAL A 187 12.32 12.55 -22.26
C VAL A 187 13.18 13.82 -22.34
N ARG A 188 14.23 13.83 -23.16
CA ARG A 188 15.10 14.99 -23.38
C ARG A 188 14.38 16.24 -23.91
N TYR A 189 13.16 16.10 -24.42
CA TYR A 189 12.36 17.22 -24.92
C TYR A 189 11.41 17.80 -23.87
N LEU A 190 11.28 17.16 -22.71
CA LEU A 190 10.37 17.59 -21.65
C LEU A 190 11.01 18.71 -20.82
N LYS A 191 10.55 19.95 -21.02
CA LYS A 191 11.03 21.11 -20.26
C LYS A 191 10.66 20.97 -18.78
N PRO A 192 11.61 21.15 -17.84
CA PRO A 192 11.31 21.12 -16.42
C PRO A 192 10.44 22.32 -16.00
N VAL A 193 9.54 22.10 -15.05
CA VAL A 193 8.68 23.14 -14.44
C VAL A 193 9.17 23.54 -13.04
N SER A 194 10.20 22.87 -12.54
CA SER A 194 10.86 23.18 -11.27
C SER A 194 12.31 22.72 -11.30
N SER A 195 13.14 23.27 -10.41
CA SER A 195 14.51 22.82 -10.21
C SER A 195 14.56 21.34 -9.78
N PHE A 196 15.61 20.64 -10.20
CA PHE A 196 15.85 19.24 -9.84
C PHE A 196 15.78 19.03 -8.33
N ARG A 197 15.05 17.99 -7.89
CA ARG A 197 14.82 17.61 -6.48
C ARG A 197 14.02 18.58 -5.62
N THR A 198 13.49 19.67 -6.17
CA THR A 198 12.79 20.69 -5.35
C THR A 198 11.28 20.49 -5.24
N ARG A 199 10.64 19.81 -6.21
CA ARG A 199 9.19 19.60 -6.24
C ARG A 199 8.84 18.16 -6.63
N TYR A 200 7.74 17.67 -6.07
CA TYR A 200 7.11 16.42 -6.49
C TYR A 200 6.34 16.62 -7.80
N GLY A 201 6.59 15.76 -8.78
CA GLY A 201 5.80 15.63 -10.00
C GLY A 201 5.70 14.16 -10.39
N TYR A 202 4.49 13.63 -10.48
CA TYR A 202 4.24 12.22 -10.76
C TYR A 202 4.74 11.84 -12.17
N GLN A 203 5.51 10.75 -12.30
CA GLN A 203 6.18 10.36 -13.55
C GLN A 203 5.96 8.88 -13.87
N ASN A 204 5.46 8.58 -15.07
CA ASN A 204 5.49 7.21 -15.58
C ASN A 204 6.81 6.89 -16.27
N LEU A 205 7.35 7.81 -17.09
CA LEU A 205 8.57 7.56 -17.86
C LEU A 205 9.80 7.27 -16.99
N MET A 206 9.88 7.85 -15.79
CA MET A 206 10.97 7.53 -14.84
C MET A 206 10.87 6.08 -14.32
N PHE A 207 9.67 5.55 -14.17
CA PHE A 207 9.45 4.15 -13.80
C PHE A 207 9.68 3.19 -14.99
N VAL A 208 9.48 3.66 -16.22
CA VAL A 208 9.93 2.93 -17.42
C VAL A 208 11.45 2.82 -17.44
N ALA A 209 12.16 3.93 -17.18
CA ALA A 209 13.62 3.93 -17.06
C ALA A 209 14.10 2.99 -15.93
N ALA A 210 13.43 3.01 -14.77
CA ALA A 210 13.71 2.09 -13.67
C ALA A 210 13.54 0.61 -14.10
N GLY A 211 12.51 0.29 -14.87
CA GLY A 211 12.30 -1.04 -15.46
C GLY A 211 13.45 -1.46 -16.40
N LYS A 212 13.94 -0.54 -17.25
CA LYS A 212 15.11 -0.77 -18.11
C LYS A 212 16.40 -0.99 -17.31
N ILE A 213 16.56 -0.34 -16.16
CA ILE A 213 17.69 -0.60 -15.25
C ILE A 213 17.59 -2.01 -14.65
N VAL A 214 16.40 -2.45 -14.23
CA VAL A 214 16.18 -3.83 -13.78
C VAL A 214 16.61 -4.82 -14.87
N GLU A 215 16.19 -4.57 -16.12
CA GLU A 215 16.60 -5.39 -17.27
C GLU A 215 18.11 -5.42 -17.46
N LYS A 216 18.74 -4.24 -17.50
CA LYS A 216 20.18 -4.10 -17.73
C LYS A 216 21.01 -4.80 -16.66
N VAL A 217 20.60 -4.71 -15.39
CA VAL A 217 21.37 -5.24 -14.25
C VAL A 217 21.11 -6.74 -14.04
N SER A 218 19.88 -7.20 -14.27
CA SER A 218 19.51 -8.60 -14.05
C SER A 218 19.71 -9.50 -15.26
N GLY A 219 19.79 -8.94 -16.47
CA GLY A 219 19.78 -9.68 -17.73
C GLY A 219 18.40 -10.23 -18.11
N LYS A 220 17.34 -9.86 -17.38
CA LYS A 220 15.96 -10.33 -17.61
C LYS A 220 15.02 -9.15 -17.84
N PRO A 221 14.15 -9.20 -18.87
CA PRO A 221 13.10 -8.19 -19.04
C PRO A 221 12.30 -8.01 -17.75
N TRP A 222 11.91 -6.76 -17.44
CA TRP A 222 11.16 -6.45 -16.22
C TRP A 222 9.93 -7.37 -15.99
N PRO A 223 9.09 -7.71 -17.00
CA PRO A 223 7.94 -8.59 -16.80
C PRO A 223 8.33 -9.97 -16.28
N VAL A 224 9.45 -10.51 -16.79
CA VAL A 224 10.01 -11.82 -16.41
C VAL A 224 10.61 -11.74 -15.01
N PHE A 225 11.39 -10.68 -14.73
CA PHE A 225 11.99 -10.50 -13.41
C PHE A 225 10.92 -10.41 -12.32
N VAL A 226 9.90 -9.56 -12.49
CA VAL A 226 8.81 -9.41 -11.51
C VAL A 226 8.06 -10.72 -11.30
N LYS A 227 7.76 -11.44 -12.38
CA LYS A 227 7.08 -12.73 -12.28
C LYS A 227 7.91 -13.72 -11.45
N GLU A 228 9.14 -13.99 -11.85
CA GLU A 228 9.96 -15.04 -11.25
C GLU A 228 10.48 -14.69 -9.84
N ARG A 229 10.85 -13.42 -9.63
CA ARG A 229 11.54 -12.97 -8.41
C ARG A 229 10.60 -12.46 -7.34
N ILE A 230 9.35 -12.13 -7.69
CA ILE A 230 8.35 -11.61 -6.75
C ILE A 230 7.10 -12.48 -6.79
N MET A 231 6.35 -12.49 -7.90
CA MET A 231 5.02 -13.10 -7.96
C MET A 231 5.05 -14.60 -7.64
N ASP A 232 5.87 -15.36 -8.37
CA ASP A 232 6.02 -16.80 -8.18
C ASP A 232 6.55 -17.14 -6.78
N GLN A 233 7.39 -16.27 -6.22
CA GLN A 233 8.01 -16.49 -4.93
C GLN A 233 7.06 -16.34 -3.74
N ILE A 234 5.98 -15.59 -3.89
CA ILE A 234 4.99 -15.38 -2.81
C ILE A 234 3.62 -15.99 -3.16
N GLY A 235 3.56 -16.73 -4.28
CA GLY A 235 2.37 -17.47 -4.71
C GLY A 235 1.29 -16.61 -5.35
N MET A 236 1.66 -15.53 -6.05
CA MET A 236 0.72 -14.75 -6.87
C MET A 236 0.53 -15.44 -8.23
N THR A 237 -0.25 -16.52 -8.25
CA THR A 237 -0.29 -17.47 -9.38
C THR A 237 -1.19 -17.05 -10.53
N ARG A 238 -2.12 -16.10 -10.30
CA ARG A 238 -3.02 -15.59 -11.34
C ARG A 238 -2.55 -14.26 -11.93
N SER A 239 -1.70 -13.55 -11.20
CA SER A 239 -1.19 -12.23 -11.60
C SER A 239 -0.22 -12.34 -12.78
N VAL A 240 -0.31 -11.37 -13.69
CA VAL A 240 0.52 -11.31 -14.90
C VAL A 240 1.05 -9.90 -15.12
N THR A 241 2.17 -9.82 -15.84
CA THR A 241 2.90 -8.57 -16.12
C THR A 241 2.67 -8.05 -17.54
N SER A 242 1.64 -8.57 -18.23
CA SER A 242 1.23 -8.15 -19.57
C SER A 242 -0.26 -8.33 -19.78
N ILE A 243 -0.90 -7.34 -20.43
CA ILE A 243 -2.29 -7.44 -20.87
C ILE A 243 -2.49 -8.49 -21.98
N ASN A 244 -1.42 -8.87 -22.68
CA ASN A 244 -1.45 -9.93 -23.70
C ASN A 244 -1.44 -11.33 -23.08
N ALA A 245 -1.15 -11.43 -21.78
CA ALA A 245 -1.08 -12.69 -21.02
C ALA A 245 -2.24 -12.84 -20.01
N LEU A 246 -3.31 -12.04 -20.13
CA LEU A 246 -4.43 -12.08 -19.21
C LEU A 246 -5.13 -13.46 -19.23
N PRO A 247 -5.40 -14.06 -18.06
CA PRO A 247 -6.05 -15.36 -17.96
C PRO A 247 -7.58 -15.24 -18.19
N ASP A 248 -8.32 -16.25 -17.76
CA ASP A 248 -9.76 -16.16 -17.55
C ASP A 248 -10.12 -15.28 -16.34
N ASN A 249 -11.42 -15.09 -16.10
CA ASN A 249 -11.93 -14.32 -14.95
C ASN A 249 -11.27 -12.93 -14.82
N VAL A 250 -11.41 -12.12 -15.87
CA VAL A 250 -10.83 -10.77 -15.98
C VAL A 250 -11.95 -9.74 -16.05
N ALA A 251 -11.82 -8.64 -15.31
CA ALA A 251 -12.71 -7.49 -15.40
C ALA A 251 -12.48 -6.71 -16.69
N ARG A 252 -13.53 -6.15 -17.28
CA ARG A 252 -13.41 -5.24 -18.43
C ARG A 252 -13.19 -3.81 -17.95
N PRO A 253 -12.41 -3.00 -18.66
CA PRO A 253 -12.35 -1.57 -18.39
C PRO A 253 -13.67 -0.89 -18.75
N HIS A 254 -14.05 0.10 -17.95
CA HIS A 254 -15.19 0.98 -18.20
C HIS A 254 -14.73 2.43 -18.13
N ASN A 255 -15.44 3.30 -18.85
CA ASN A 255 -15.25 4.74 -18.73
C ASN A 255 -16.60 5.44 -18.83
N GLU A 256 -16.75 6.54 -18.09
CA GLU A 256 -17.89 7.42 -18.23
C GLU A 256 -17.62 8.41 -19.36
N SER A 257 -18.42 8.35 -20.42
CA SER A 257 -18.31 9.28 -21.54
C SER A 257 -19.71 9.72 -21.96
N GLY A 258 -19.94 11.03 -21.95
CA GLY A 258 -21.26 11.61 -22.22
C GLY A 258 -22.30 11.32 -21.13
N GLY A 259 -21.87 11.20 -19.87
CA GLY A 259 -22.77 10.99 -18.71
C GLY A 259 -23.30 9.57 -18.54
N ALA A 260 -22.78 8.61 -19.31
CA ALA A 260 -23.11 7.19 -19.17
C ALA A 260 -21.84 6.36 -19.10
N LEU A 261 -21.85 5.36 -18.20
CA LEU A 261 -20.79 4.37 -18.12
C LEU A 261 -20.85 3.44 -19.33
N ARG A 262 -19.72 3.22 -19.99
CA ARG A 262 -19.60 2.34 -21.15
C ARG A 262 -18.48 1.33 -20.95
N VAL A 263 -18.69 0.12 -21.45
CA VAL A 263 -17.63 -0.89 -21.56
C VAL A 263 -16.65 -0.41 -22.61
N LEU A 264 -15.37 -0.34 -22.25
CA LEU A 264 -14.31 -0.08 -23.22
C LEU A 264 -13.86 -1.41 -23.84
N PRO A 265 -13.51 -1.41 -25.14
CA PRO A 265 -12.87 -2.57 -25.72
C PRO A 265 -11.58 -2.86 -24.96
N GLN A 266 -11.34 -4.12 -24.64
CA GLN A 266 -10.05 -4.52 -24.11
C GLN A 266 -9.02 -4.25 -25.20
N ILE A 267 -8.06 -3.36 -24.93
CA ILE A 267 -7.11 -2.91 -25.95
C ILE A 267 -6.02 -3.96 -26.12
N LYS A 268 -6.38 -5.14 -26.65
CA LYS A 268 -5.42 -6.15 -27.08
C LYS A 268 -4.51 -5.52 -28.15
N GLY A 269 -3.19 -5.56 -27.92
CA GLY A 269 -2.22 -4.95 -28.82
C GLY A 269 -1.95 -3.45 -28.58
N ALA A 270 -2.53 -2.81 -27.55
CA ALA A 270 -1.98 -1.53 -27.10
C ALA A 270 -0.56 -1.75 -26.57
N ASN A 271 0.30 -0.80 -26.85
CA ASN A 271 1.72 -0.85 -26.54
C ASN A 271 2.00 -0.56 -25.05
N TYR A 272 1.27 -1.20 -24.15
CA TYR A 272 1.60 -1.20 -22.72
C TYR A 272 2.95 -1.88 -22.45
N GLU A 273 3.48 -2.63 -23.41
CA GLU A 273 4.77 -3.29 -23.31
C GLU A 273 5.93 -2.30 -23.16
N GLY A 274 5.88 -1.18 -23.88
CA GLY A 274 6.86 -0.11 -23.69
C GLY A 274 6.81 0.50 -22.28
N ALA A 275 5.70 0.37 -21.55
CA ALA A 275 5.43 1.05 -20.28
C ALA A 275 5.37 0.10 -19.06
N TYR A 276 5.79 -1.16 -19.20
CA TYR A 276 5.59 -2.18 -18.17
C TYR A 276 6.06 -1.79 -16.76
N GLY A 277 7.24 -1.15 -16.65
CA GLY A 277 7.76 -0.69 -15.36
C GLY A 277 6.86 0.32 -14.62
N ALA A 278 5.92 0.96 -15.32
CA ALA A 278 4.99 1.93 -14.75
C ALA A 278 3.56 1.38 -14.55
N VAL A 279 3.09 0.47 -15.42
CA VAL A 279 1.67 0.08 -15.51
C VAL A 279 1.40 -1.41 -15.83
N GLY A 280 2.43 -2.25 -15.90
CA GLY A 280 2.31 -3.60 -16.50
C GLY A 280 1.65 -4.69 -15.66
N VAL A 281 1.43 -4.51 -14.36
CA VAL A 281 0.86 -5.53 -13.48
C VAL A 281 -0.66 -5.61 -13.63
N ASN A 282 -1.15 -6.84 -13.68
CA ASN A 282 -2.56 -7.20 -13.63
C ASN A 282 -2.71 -8.25 -12.54
N ALA A 283 -3.61 -8.04 -11.59
CA ALA A 283 -3.68 -8.86 -10.40
C ALA A 283 -5.11 -8.96 -9.85
N SER A 284 -5.35 -10.02 -9.07
CA SER A 284 -6.54 -10.19 -8.25
C SER A 284 -6.26 -9.71 -6.83
N VAL A 285 -7.31 -9.46 -6.04
CA VAL A 285 -7.12 -9.10 -4.63
C VAL A 285 -6.60 -10.27 -3.79
N ALA A 286 -6.90 -11.51 -4.17
CA ALA A 286 -6.30 -12.70 -3.56
C ALA A 286 -4.77 -12.69 -3.70
N ASP A 287 -4.25 -12.42 -4.90
CA ASP A 287 -2.81 -12.32 -5.13
C ASP A 287 -2.21 -11.06 -4.51
N LEU A 288 -2.86 -9.90 -4.64
CA LEU A 288 -2.39 -8.67 -4.03
C LEU A 288 -2.34 -8.75 -2.51
N SER A 289 -3.19 -9.56 -1.86
CA SER A 289 -3.12 -9.76 -0.42
C SER A 289 -1.76 -10.36 0.00
N ARG A 290 -1.19 -11.26 -0.80
CA ARG A 290 0.15 -11.84 -0.59
C ARG A 290 1.25 -10.79 -0.77
N TRP A 291 1.11 -9.94 -1.79
CA TRP A 291 1.99 -8.80 -1.98
C TRP A 291 1.94 -7.81 -0.80
N ILE A 292 0.74 -7.48 -0.31
CA ILE A 292 0.56 -6.61 0.85
C ILE A 292 1.14 -7.23 2.12
N ARG A 293 0.96 -8.54 2.35
CA ARG A 293 1.62 -9.27 3.43
C ARG A 293 3.14 -9.13 3.38
N LEU A 294 3.76 -9.30 2.20
CA LEU A 294 5.20 -9.08 2.01
C LEU A 294 5.63 -7.64 2.36
N GLN A 295 4.84 -6.64 1.95
CA GLN A 295 5.11 -5.23 2.24
C GLN A 295 4.99 -4.90 3.73
N LEU A 296 3.92 -5.37 4.38
CA LEU A 296 3.70 -5.22 5.82
C LEU A 296 4.77 -5.95 6.64
N GLY A 297 5.22 -7.12 6.17
CA GLY A 297 6.38 -7.85 6.69
C GLY A 297 7.73 -7.22 6.38
N ARG A 298 7.75 -6.00 5.82
CA ARG A 298 8.95 -5.22 5.48
C ARG A 298 9.94 -6.00 4.61
N GLY A 299 9.41 -6.68 3.60
CA GLY A 299 10.17 -7.53 2.67
C GLY A 299 10.40 -8.95 3.20
N THR A 300 9.71 -9.36 4.26
CA THR A 300 9.64 -10.76 4.72
C THR A 300 8.24 -11.31 4.46
N PHE A 301 8.14 -12.53 3.94
CA PHE A 301 6.88 -13.22 3.72
C PHE A 301 7.08 -14.69 4.07
N GLU A 302 6.20 -15.25 4.93
CA GLU A 302 6.26 -16.65 5.40
C GLU A 302 7.66 -17.06 5.89
N GLY A 303 8.31 -16.18 6.66
CA GLY A 303 9.63 -16.39 7.25
C GLY A 303 10.82 -16.17 6.30
N LYS A 304 10.59 -16.01 4.99
CA LYS A 304 11.64 -15.77 4.00
C LYS A 304 11.81 -14.27 3.71
N ARG A 305 13.07 -13.81 3.67
CA ARG A 305 13.45 -12.42 3.30
C ARG A 305 13.60 -12.30 1.79
N TYR A 306 12.94 -11.33 1.19
CA TYR A 306 13.00 -11.00 -0.24
C TYR A 306 13.78 -9.72 -0.52
N PHE A 307 13.56 -8.68 0.30
CA PHE A 307 14.33 -7.45 0.29
C PHE A 307 14.32 -6.81 1.68
N ARG A 308 15.23 -5.88 1.93
CA ARG A 308 15.38 -5.13 3.16
C ARG A 308 14.79 -3.75 2.97
N VAL A 309 13.91 -3.37 3.88
CA VAL A 309 13.53 -1.96 4.06
C VAL A 309 14.59 -1.33 4.96
N ASN A 310 15.52 -0.58 4.37
CA ASN A 310 16.46 0.21 5.18
C ASN A 310 15.68 1.16 6.09
N ASN A 311 15.96 1.10 7.40
CA ASN A 311 15.31 1.94 8.40
C ASN A 311 15.58 3.43 8.08
N PRO A 312 14.55 4.30 8.04
CA PRO A 312 14.75 5.74 7.84
C PRO A 312 15.58 6.40 8.95
N THR A 313 15.82 5.73 10.08
CA THR A 313 16.70 6.22 11.15
C THR A 313 18.19 6.32 10.78
N LYS A 314 18.60 5.84 9.59
CA LYS A 314 19.94 6.08 9.01
C LYS A 314 19.96 7.06 7.82
N CYS A 315 18.90 7.84 7.59
CA CYS A 315 18.95 8.97 6.66
C CYS A 315 19.60 10.24 7.26
N GLY A 316 20.05 10.21 8.51
CA GLY A 316 20.64 11.35 9.22
C GLY A 316 22.16 11.50 9.15
N SER A 317 22.88 10.71 8.32
CA SER A 317 24.36 10.79 8.30
C SER A 317 24.99 10.90 6.92
N GLN A 318 24.21 11.17 5.87
CA GLN A 318 24.71 11.49 4.53
C GLN A 318 23.77 12.49 3.83
N ILE A 319 23.55 13.63 4.48
CA ILE A 319 23.18 14.88 3.80
C ILE A 319 24.47 15.64 3.55
#